data_AF-A0A428UE22-F1
#
_entry.id   AF-A0A428UE22-F1
#
_cell.length_a   1.000
_cell.length_b   1.000
_cell.length_c   1.000
_cell.angle_alpha   90.00
_cell.angle_beta   90.00
_cell.angle_gamma   90.00
#
_symmetry.space_group_name_H-M   'P 1'
#
loop_
_entity.id
_entity.type
_entity.pdbx_description
1 polymer ?
#
loop_
_entity_poly.entity_id
_entity_poly.type
_entity_poly.pdbx_seq_one_letter_code
_entity_poly.pdbx_strand_id
1 'polypeptide(L)'
;MRPVTPSKLDDIVGRKEICILSATWFTIQFVSSLVNHSPGNIATKQGNKRLPLGGNYCLVQVQSLVEHGAKRILSCTKITEWNRCGLLKAEDAADEYRKYLRCPGEGDDPRRPFVLPDTSNSDSLIMIEESLLGPENEILFTDLEVYDVLSWIEDGDCSFCECARWMDMYGEDGGYRFSGYTLPYPTDRWERYLDPTMGCPLCIGLGPRPLYYGPRTPQNDRDDEELEMVQRYDYEVRERFEELGYDWVPSYFYNGY
;
A
#
# COMPACT_ATOMS: atom_id res chain seq x y z
N MET A 1 3.60 -4.97 1.97
CA MET A 1 4.75 -4.22 2.55
C MET A 1 5.16 -4.70 3.96
N ARG A 2 6.42 -4.48 4.38
CA ARG A 2 6.93 -4.80 5.73
C ARG A 2 7.78 -3.65 6.31
N PRO A 3 7.71 -3.34 7.62
CA PRO A 3 8.59 -2.34 8.22
C PRO A 3 10.07 -2.70 8.05
N VAL A 4 10.88 -1.70 7.71
CA VAL A 4 12.34 -1.84 7.62
C VAL A 4 12.92 -2.02 9.02
N THR A 5 13.74 -3.06 9.18
CA THR A 5 14.49 -3.33 10.40
C THR A 5 15.98 -3.03 10.19
N PRO A 6 16.73 -2.66 11.26
CA PRO A 6 18.17 -2.40 11.17
C PRO A 6 18.96 -3.54 10.50
N SER A 7 18.56 -4.80 10.73
CA SER A 7 19.19 -5.99 10.13
C SER A 7 19.08 -6.08 8.60
N LYS A 8 18.15 -5.34 7.98
CA LYS A 8 17.95 -5.31 6.52
C LYS A 8 18.59 -4.09 5.86
N LEU A 9 19.11 -3.14 6.62
CA LEU A 9 19.55 -1.85 6.09
C LEU A 9 20.63 -1.96 5.02
N ASP A 10 21.66 -2.75 5.28
CA ASP A 10 22.77 -2.88 4.33
C ASP A 10 22.32 -3.51 3.00
N ASP A 11 21.33 -4.41 3.04
CA ASP A 11 20.76 -5.05 1.85
C ASP A 11 19.90 -4.07 1.02
N ILE A 12 18.98 -3.34 1.67
CA ILE A 12 18.13 -2.36 0.97
C ILE A 12 18.96 -1.18 0.43
N VAL A 13 20.03 -0.80 1.13
CA VAL A 13 20.99 0.23 0.67
C VAL A 13 21.78 -0.29 -0.52
N GLY A 14 22.30 -1.52 -0.45
CA GLY A 14 23.07 -2.12 -1.54
C GLY A 14 22.28 -2.25 -2.85
N ARG A 15 20.96 -2.44 -2.75
CA ARG A 15 20.06 -2.51 -3.92
C ARG A 15 19.48 -1.16 -4.34
N LYS A 16 19.68 -0.11 -3.53
CA LYS A 16 18.99 1.19 -3.64
C LYS A 16 17.48 1.02 -3.76
N GLU A 17 16.92 0.15 -2.92
CA GLU A 17 15.52 -0.27 -2.98
C GLU A 17 14.56 0.93 -2.85
N ILE A 18 13.40 0.84 -3.51
CA ILE A 18 12.31 1.79 -3.36
C ILE A 18 11.43 1.36 -2.20
N CYS A 19 11.20 2.29 -1.28
CA CYS A 19 10.45 2.09 -0.05
C CYS A 19 9.26 3.07 0.01
N ILE A 20 8.28 2.74 0.86
CA ILE A 20 7.22 3.67 1.25
C ILE A 20 7.62 4.29 2.60
N LEU A 21 7.60 5.63 2.68
CA LEU A 21 7.79 6.37 3.91
C LEU A 21 6.44 6.88 4.42
N SER A 22 6.09 6.58 5.67
CA SER A 22 5.00 7.26 6.38
C SER A 22 5.52 8.57 6.96
N ALA A 23 5.23 9.69 6.30
CA ALA A 23 5.64 11.02 6.75
C ALA A 23 4.96 11.42 8.07
N THR A 24 3.77 10.90 8.34
CA THR A 24 3.02 11.14 9.57
C THR A 24 3.71 10.49 10.77
N TRP A 25 4.07 9.21 10.66
CA TRP A 25 4.82 8.50 11.70
C TRP A 25 6.24 9.05 11.83
N PHE A 26 6.90 9.37 10.71
CA PHE A 26 8.21 10.02 10.73
C PHE A 26 8.18 11.32 11.53
N THR A 27 7.15 12.16 11.33
CA THR A 27 7.01 13.44 12.06
C THR A 27 6.73 13.21 13.54
N ILE A 28 5.84 12.29 13.90
CA ILE A 28 5.50 11.99 15.30
C ILE A 28 6.71 11.42 16.03
N GLN A 29 7.41 10.45 15.44
CA GLN A 29 8.58 9.84 16.04
C GLN A 29 9.78 10.77 16.08
N PHE A 30 9.96 11.61 15.05
CA PHE A 30 10.95 12.69 15.08
C PHE A 30 10.67 13.63 16.25
N VAL A 31 9.41 14.04 16.45
CA VAL A 31 9.02 14.88 17.59
C VAL A 31 9.23 14.14 18.92
N SER A 32 8.77 12.90 19.07
CA SER A 32 8.94 12.10 20.29
C SER A 32 10.41 11.85 20.62
N SER A 33 11.24 11.53 19.62
CA SER A 33 12.68 11.36 19.78
C SER A 33 13.35 12.68 20.16
N LEU A 34 12.98 13.80 19.54
CA LEU A 34 13.47 15.13 19.89
C LEU A 34 13.06 15.54 21.32
N VAL A 35 11.84 15.22 21.75
CA VAL A 35 11.35 15.41 23.12
C VAL A 35 12.17 14.59 24.12
N ASN A 36 12.40 13.30 23.83
CA ASN A 36 13.06 12.37 24.72
C ASN A 36 14.57 12.64 24.85
N HIS A 37 15.21 13.16 23.80
CA HIS A 37 16.66 13.41 23.78
C HIS A 37 17.04 14.87 24.05
N SER A 38 16.13 15.83 23.88
CA SER A 38 16.40 17.26 24.09
C SER A 38 15.13 18.05 24.43
N PRO A 39 14.55 17.83 25.63
CA PRO A 39 13.27 18.43 26.05
C PRO A 39 13.30 19.98 26.14
N GLY A 40 14.49 20.60 26.15
CA GLY A 40 14.66 22.06 26.18
C GLY A 40 14.33 22.80 24.87
N ASN A 41 14.13 22.07 23.75
CA ASN A 41 13.82 22.67 22.44
C ASN A 41 12.32 22.95 22.23
N ILE A 42 11.47 22.68 23.22
CA ILE A 42 10.04 22.94 23.17
C ILE A 42 9.74 24.21 23.98
N ALA A 43 9.83 25.36 23.33
CA ALA A 43 9.28 26.61 23.86
C ALA A 43 7.75 26.60 23.73
N THR A 44 7.06 27.07 24.78
CA THR A 44 5.61 26.89 24.96
C THR A 44 4.75 28.05 24.46
N LYS A 45 3.48 27.71 24.14
CA LYS A 45 2.23 28.50 24.19
C LYS A 45 2.14 29.81 23.37
N GLN A 46 1.97 29.73 22.04
CA GLN A 46 1.22 30.78 21.31
C GLN A 46 0.72 30.47 19.88
N GLY A 47 0.66 29.21 19.43
CA GLY A 47 0.19 28.89 18.09
C GLY A 47 -0.86 27.78 18.08
N ASN A 48 -2.08 28.08 17.64
CA ASN A 48 -3.08 27.09 17.24
C ASN A 48 -2.59 26.36 15.98
N LYS A 49 -1.58 25.50 16.10
CA LYS A 49 -1.16 24.60 15.04
C LYS A 49 -1.55 23.19 15.43
N ARG A 50 -2.66 22.73 14.86
CA ARG A 50 -3.04 21.31 14.86
C ARG A 50 -1.99 20.57 14.02
N LEU A 51 -1.49 19.45 14.53
CA LEU A 51 -0.70 18.49 13.77
C LEU A 51 -1.58 17.93 12.62
N PRO A 52 -1.06 17.81 11.39
CA PRO A 52 -1.82 17.23 10.30
C PRO A 52 -1.99 15.73 10.53
N LEU A 53 -3.20 15.33 10.96
CA LEU A 53 -3.60 13.94 11.17
C LEU A 53 -4.20 13.36 9.88
N GLY A 54 -3.39 13.31 8.82
CA GLY A 54 -3.69 12.55 7.60
C GLY A 54 -2.47 11.68 7.27
N GLY A 55 -2.66 10.44 6.82
CA GLY A 55 -1.58 9.53 6.46
C GLY A 55 -0.88 10.02 5.18
N ASN A 56 0.23 10.74 5.31
CA ASN A 56 1.02 11.18 4.17
C ASN A 56 2.08 10.11 3.87
N TYR A 57 1.81 9.23 2.93
CA TYR A 57 2.78 8.27 2.43
C TYR A 57 3.49 8.83 1.19
N CYS A 58 4.75 8.48 1.00
CA CYS A 58 5.47 8.80 -0.24
C CYS A 58 6.48 7.73 -0.60
N LEU A 59 6.79 7.62 -1.89
CA LEU A 59 7.86 6.77 -2.38
C LEU A 59 9.21 7.45 -2.15
N VAL A 60 10.16 6.67 -1.65
CA VAL A 60 11.53 7.11 -1.45
C VAL A 60 12.49 6.05 -1.97
N GLN A 61 13.58 6.47 -2.58
CA GLN A 61 14.70 5.60 -2.93
C GLN A 61 15.73 5.64 -1.81
N VAL A 62 16.16 4.48 -1.34
CA VAL A 62 17.29 4.38 -0.41
C VAL A 62 18.60 4.69 -1.15
N GLN A 63 19.42 5.60 -0.61
CA GLN A 63 20.68 6.01 -1.25
C GLN A 63 21.91 5.43 -0.54
N SER A 64 22.02 5.69 0.75
CA SER A 64 23.23 5.38 1.51
C SER A 64 22.95 5.34 3.01
N LEU A 65 23.82 4.67 3.74
CA LEU A 65 23.84 4.68 5.19
C LEU A 65 25.09 5.42 5.66
N VAL A 66 24.90 6.56 6.33
CA VAL A 66 25.99 7.46 6.73
C VAL A 66 26.21 7.34 8.23
N GLU A 67 27.48 7.19 8.63
CA GLU A 67 27.86 7.19 10.04
C GLU A 67 28.16 8.62 10.51
N HIS A 68 27.45 9.06 11.55
CA HIS A 68 27.65 10.33 12.22
C HIS A 68 27.94 10.09 13.70
N GLY A 69 29.22 9.86 14.02
CA GLY A 69 29.65 9.52 15.37
C GLY A 69 29.15 8.13 15.76
N ALA A 70 28.33 8.05 16.82
CA ALA A 70 27.71 6.80 17.27
C ALA A 70 26.36 6.49 16.59
N LYS A 71 25.88 7.37 15.70
CA LYS A 71 24.60 7.21 15.02
C LYS A 71 24.79 6.78 13.57
N ARG A 72 23.94 5.88 13.10
CA ARG A 72 23.79 5.55 11.68
C ARG A 72 22.53 6.24 11.15
N ILE A 73 22.68 6.95 10.03
CA ILE A 73 21.60 7.73 9.42
C ILE A 73 21.39 7.22 8.00
N LEU A 74 20.20 6.70 7.75
CA LEU A 74 19.74 6.30 6.44
C LEU A 74 19.39 7.56 5.63
N SER A 75 20.02 7.68 4.47
CA SER A 75 19.71 8.72 3.50
C SER A 75 18.80 8.14 2.42
N CYS A 76 17.65 8.76 2.25
CA CYS A 76 16.67 8.44 1.22
C CYS A 76 16.39 9.68 0.39
N THR A 77 15.99 9.49 -0.87
CA THR A 77 15.54 10.59 -1.73
C THR A 77 14.10 10.36 -2.13
N LYS A 78 13.26 11.37 -1.95
CA LYS A 78 11.85 11.33 -2.33
C LYS A 78 11.70 11.21 -3.84
N ILE A 79 10.87 10.26 -4.27
CA ILE A 79 10.45 10.11 -5.67
C ILE A 79 9.18 10.93 -5.85
N THR A 80 9.21 11.90 -6.77
CA THR A 80 8.10 12.81 -7.02
C THR A 80 7.34 12.52 -8.31
N GLU A 81 7.97 11.78 -9.23
CA GLU A 81 7.44 11.52 -10.56
C GLU A 81 7.58 10.03 -10.91
N TRP A 82 6.47 9.42 -11.31
CA TRP A 82 6.43 8.04 -11.77
C TRP A 82 5.22 7.77 -12.67
N ASN A 83 5.33 6.72 -13.47
CA ASN A 83 4.26 6.13 -14.25
C ASN A 83 3.35 5.33 -13.32
N ARG A 84 2.07 5.71 -13.29
CA ARG A 84 1.10 5.18 -12.33
C ARG A 84 0.87 3.68 -12.52
N CYS A 85 0.92 2.93 -11.43
CA CYS A 85 0.53 1.52 -11.36
C CYS A 85 -0.91 1.30 -11.87
N GLY A 86 -1.79 2.28 -11.65
CA GLY A 86 -3.20 2.21 -12.02
C GLY A 86 -3.46 2.04 -13.52
N LEU A 87 -2.44 2.28 -14.34
CA LEU A 87 -2.48 2.19 -15.80
C LEU A 87 -1.92 0.87 -16.34
N LEU A 88 -1.36 0.02 -15.48
CA LEU A 88 -0.84 -1.29 -15.87
C LEU A 88 -2.01 -2.15 -16.37
N LYS A 89 -1.82 -2.85 -17.49
CA LYS A 89 -2.86 -3.69 -18.12
C LYS A 89 -2.53 -5.18 -18.15
N ALA A 90 -1.28 -5.52 -17.91
CA ALA A 90 -0.77 -6.87 -18.11
C ALA A 90 0.15 -7.29 -16.94
N GLU A 91 0.18 -8.59 -16.66
CA GLU A 91 0.91 -9.18 -15.54
C GLU A 91 2.43 -9.05 -15.70
N ASP A 92 2.93 -9.16 -16.94
CA ASP A 92 4.34 -8.92 -17.27
C ASP A 92 4.78 -7.49 -16.96
N ALA A 93 3.93 -6.50 -17.21
CA ALA A 93 4.19 -5.11 -16.85
C ALA A 93 4.21 -4.91 -15.33
N ALA A 94 3.34 -5.59 -14.59
CA ALA A 94 3.37 -5.60 -13.12
C ALA A 94 4.63 -6.29 -12.58
N ASP A 95 5.03 -7.42 -13.16
CA ASP A 95 6.28 -8.12 -12.82
C ASP A 95 7.51 -7.24 -13.06
N GLU A 96 7.55 -6.52 -14.18
CA GLU A 96 8.62 -5.56 -14.49
C GLU A 96 8.63 -4.41 -13.46
N TYR A 97 7.47 -3.87 -13.10
CA TYR A 97 7.36 -2.85 -12.06
C TYR A 97 7.92 -3.33 -10.70
N ARG A 98 7.56 -4.55 -10.27
CA ARG A 98 8.09 -5.14 -9.02
C ARG A 98 9.62 -5.27 -9.03
N LYS A 99 10.22 -5.55 -10.19
CA LYS A 99 11.68 -5.60 -10.31
C LYS A 99 12.30 -4.23 -10.03
N TYR A 100 11.73 -3.16 -10.60
CA TYR A 100 12.21 -1.80 -10.35
C TYR A 100 11.99 -1.33 -8.91
N LEU A 101 10.92 -1.78 -8.23
CA LEU A 101 10.74 -1.49 -6.80
C LEU A 101 11.89 -2.07 -5.97
N ARG A 102 12.29 -3.32 -6.24
CA ARG A 102 13.33 -4.03 -5.48
C ARG A 102 14.76 -3.59 -5.83
N CYS A 103 15.00 -3.31 -7.10
CA CYS A 103 16.31 -2.94 -7.62
C CYS A 103 16.11 -1.98 -8.80
N PRO A 104 15.94 -0.67 -8.55
CA PRO A 104 15.67 0.31 -9.61
C PRO A 104 16.85 0.47 -10.58
N GLY A 105 18.05 0.04 -10.19
CA GLY A 105 19.28 0.25 -10.93
C GLY A 105 19.76 1.71 -10.91
N GLU A 106 20.73 2.03 -11.75
CA GLU A 106 21.30 3.37 -11.90
C GLU A 106 21.14 3.87 -13.34
N GLY A 107 21.36 5.17 -13.55
CA GLY A 107 21.31 5.81 -14.86
C GLY A 107 19.91 5.89 -15.48
N ASP A 108 19.83 6.33 -16.74
CA ASP A 108 18.56 6.46 -17.46
C ASP A 108 18.14 5.11 -18.05
N ASP A 109 16.97 4.61 -17.62
CA ASP A 109 16.31 3.47 -18.23
C ASP A 109 14.89 3.89 -18.63
N PRO A 110 14.57 3.93 -19.94
CA PRO A 110 13.26 4.38 -20.41
C PRO A 110 12.11 3.47 -20.00
N ARG A 111 12.40 2.24 -19.54
CA ARG A 111 11.37 1.31 -19.03
C ARG A 111 11.15 1.46 -17.53
N ARG A 112 12.00 2.20 -16.82
CA ARG A 112 11.83 2.45 -15.39
C ARG A 112 10.55 3.27 -15.18
N PRO A 113 9.68 2.86 -14.26
CA PRO A 113 8.45 3.60 -14.00
C PRO A 113 8.71 4.87 -13.17
N PHE A 114 9.85 4.99 -12.48
CA PHE A 114 10.18 6.14 -11.65
C PHE A 114 11.25 7.01 -12.30
N VAL A 115 11.10 8.32 -12.16
CA VAL A 115 12.21 9.23 -12.38
C VAL A 115 13.05 9.21 -11.11
N LEU A 116 14.29 8.71 -11.21
CA LEU A 116 15.17 8.71 -10.05
C LEU A 116 15.61 10.15 -9.76
N PRO A 117 15.42 10.64 -8.53
CA PRO A 117 15.76 12.00 -8.19
C PRO A 117 17.28 12.20 -8.23
N ASP A 118 17.71 13.37 -8.70
CA ASP A 118 19.12 13.76 -8.69
C ASP A 118 19.61 13.86 -7.23
N THR A 119 20.64 13.09 -6.89
CA THR A 119 21.17 13.00 -5.52
C THR A 119 21.80 14.30 -5.05
N SER A 120 22.02 15.26 -5.95
CA SER A 120 22.49 16.61 -5.64
C SER A 120 21.38 17.54 -5.11
N ASN A 121 20.11 17.18 -5.25
CA ASN A 121 18.99 18.02 -4.81
C ASN A 121 18.67 17.80 -3.32
N SER A 122 19.07 18.76 -2.48
CA SER A 122 18.85 18.74 -1.03
C SER A 122 17.37 18.70 -0.64
N ASP A 123 16.49 19.26 -1.46
CA ASP A 123 15.09 19.46 -1.10
C ASP A 123 14.28 18.15 -1.12
N SER A 124 14.81 17.12 -1.78
CA SER A 124 14.23 15.77 -1.84
C SER A 124 14.90 14.80 -0.87
N LEU A 125 15.94 15.23 -0.15
CA LEU A 125 16.71 14.39 0.75
C LEU A 125 15.98 14.21 2.08
N ILE A 126 15.83 12.96 2.50
CA ILE A 126 15.22 12.55 3.75
C ILE A 126 16.23 11.75 4.55
N MET A 127 16.47 12.17 5.78
CA MET A 127 17.45 11.55 6.67
C MET A 127 16.73 10.90 7.84
N ILE A 128 16.92 9.60 8.02
CA ILE A 128 16.22 8.79 9.03
C ILE A 128 17.28 8.15 9.93
N GLU A 129 17.25 8.45 11.24
CA GLU A 129 18.13 7.76 12.18
C GLU A 129 17.74 6.27 12.27
N GLU A 130 18.72 5.37 12.23
CA GLU A 130 18.50 3.92 12.30
C GLU A 130 17.70 3.50 13.54
N SER A 131 17.88 4.20 14.67
CA SER A 131 17.15 3.96 15.92
C SER A 131 15.63 4.17 15.80
N LEU A 132 15.17 4.88 14.78
CA LEU A 132 13.75 5.09 14.48
C LEU A 132 13.17 3.97 13.62
N LEU A 133 14.01 3.09 13.07
CA LEU A 133 13.56 1.96 12.24
C LEU A 133 13.26 0.75 13.12
N GLY A 134 12.26 -0.02 12.71
CA GLY A 134 11.82 -1.19 13.45
C GLY A 134 10.32 -1.42 13.33
N PRO A 135 9.85 -2.59 13.80
CA PRO A 135 8.45 -2.99 13.69
C PRO A 135 7.51 -2.10 14.51
N GLU A 136 8.00 -1.41 15.54
CA GLU A 136 7.17 -0.57 16.41
C GLU A 136 6.93 0.84 15.84
N ASN A 137 7.84 1.33 15.00
CA ASN A 137 7.83 2.72 14.54
C ASN A 137 7.23 2.87 13.14
N GLU A 138 7.21 1.79 12.34
CA GLU A 138 6.52 1.72 11.03
C GLU A 138 6.75 2.94 10.12
N ILE A 139 7.95 3.52 10.18
CA ILE A 139 8.29 4.75 9.45
C ILE A 139 8.54 4.45 7.99
N LEU A 140 9.30 3.39 7.72
CA LEU A 140 9.78 3.03 6.39
C LEU A 140 9.42 1.58 6.11
N PHE A 141 8.86 1.31 4.93
CA PHE A 141 8.41 -0.01 4.50
C PHE A 141 9.13 -0.48 3.23
N THR A 142 9.54 -1.75 3.23
CA THR A 142 10.22 -2.49 2.16
C THR A 142 9.34 -3.66 1.70
N ASP A 143 9.85 -4.50 0.80
CA ASP A 143 9.14 -5.66 0.24
C ASP A 143 7.80 -5.20 -0.38
N LEU A 144 7.88 -4.13 -1.17
CA LEU A 144 6.70 -3.50 -1.79
C LEU A 144 6.18 -4.34 -2.96
N GLU A 145 4.86 -4.42 -3.04
CA GLU A 145 4.12 -4.95 -4.18
C GLU A 145 3.38 -3.83 -4.93
N VAL A 146 2.93 -4.10 -6.16
CA VAL A 146 2.23 -3.10 -7.00
C VAL A 146 0.97 -2.56 -6.31
N TYR A 147 0.22 -3.44 -5.62
CA TYR A 147 -0.97 -3.03 -4.88
C TYR A 147 -0.64 -2.17 -3.65
N ASP A 148 0.57 -2.27 -3.08
CA ASP A 148 0.99 -1.40 -1.98
C ASP A 148 1.13 0.04 -2.51
N VAL A 149 1.77 0.20 -3.68
CA VAL A 149 1.88 1.52 -4.33
C VAL A 149 0.50 2.06 -4.71
N LEU A 150 -0.37 1.22 -5.28
CA LEU A 150 -1.74 1.63 -5.63
C LEU A 150 -2.53 2.12 -4.43
N SER A 151 -2.61 1.32 -3.38
CA SER A 151 -3.43 1.60 -2.19
C SER A 151 -2.90 2.79 -1.39
N TRP A 152 -1.59 2.88 -1.18
CA TRP A 152 -1.01 3.88 -0.27
C TRP A 152 -0.51 5.16 -0.96
N ILE A 153 -0.14 5.08 -2.23
CA ILE A 153 0.51 6.20 -2.95
C ILE A 153 -0.41 6.76 -4.04
N GLU A 154 -1.17 5.91 -4.73
CA GLU A 154 -2.04 6.33 -5.83
C GLU A 154 -3.52 6.43 -5.46
N ASP A 155 -3.84 6.36 -4.16
CA ASP A 155 -5.22 6.50 -3.64
C ASP A 155 -6.21 5.47 -4.23
N GLY A 156 -5.70 4.29 -4.60
CA GLY A 156 -6.52 3.25 -5.24
C GLY A 156 -7.04 3.67 -6.62
N ASP A 157 -6.40 4.64 -7.28
CA ASP A 157 -6.72 5.07 -8.65
C ASP A 157 -6.29 3.99 -9.65
N CYS A 158 -7.12 2.96 -9.78
CA CYS A 158 -6.87 1.79 -10.60
C CYS A 158 -7.88 1.72 -11.74
N SER A 159 -7.39 1.52 -12.98
CA SER A 159 -8.26 1.37 -14.15
C SER A 159 -9.11 0.09 -14.10
N PHE A 160 -8.73 -0.89 -13.28
CA PHE A 160 -9.41 -2.19 -13.21
C PHE A 160 -10.80 -2.10 -12.57
N CYS A 161 -10.95 -1.29 -11.53
CA CYS A 161 -12.24 -1.01 -10.90
C CYS A 161 -12.75 0.39 -11.26
N GLU A 162 -12.12 1.07 -12.23
CA GLU A 162 -12.44 2.46 -12.60
C GLU A 162 -12.52 3.39 -11.39
N CYS A 163 -11.55 3.26 -10.48
CA CYS A 163 -11.47 4.02 -9.22
C CYS A 163 -12.65 3.79 -8.24
N ALA A 164 -13.59 2.89 -8.54
CA ALA A 164 -14.73 2.58 -7.68
C ALA A 164 -14.31 1.85 -6.40
N ARG A 165 -13.12 1.24 -6.38
CA ARG A 165 -12.56 0.41 -5.29
C ARG A 165 -13.40 -0.84 -4.98
N TRP A 166 -14.52 -1.00 -5.68
CA TRP A 166 -15.40 -2.15 -5.72
C TRP A 166 -15.42 -2.72 -7.13
N MET A 167 -15.66 -4.02 -7.24
CA MET A 167 -15.77 -4.71 -8.51
C MET A 167 -17.05 -5.51 -8.52
N ASP A 168 -17.75 -5.47 -9.65
CA ASP A 168 -18.86 -6.36 -9.93
C ASP A 168 -18.31 -7.76 -10.27
N MET A 169 -18.81 -8.78 -9.59
CA MET A 169 -18.45 -10.17 -9.85
C MET A 169 -19.20 -10.78 -11.06
N TYR A 170 -20.17 -10.06 -11.66
CA TYR A 170 -20.96 -10.51 -12.82
C TYR A 170 -20.56 -9.88 -14.17
N GLY A 171 -19.26 -9.75 -14.45
CA GLY A 171 -18.81 -9.39 -15.80
C GLY A 171 -19.18 -10.45 -16.87
N GLU A 172 -19.66 -10.00 -18.04
CA GLU A 172 -20.08 -10.85 -19.17
C GLU A 172 -18.97 -11.80 -19.70
N ASP A 173 -17.70 -11.52 -19.38
CA ASP A 173 -16.53 -12.19 -19.97
C ASP A 173 -15.85 -13.26 -19.09
N GLY A 174 -16.50 -13.74 -18.02
CA GLY A 174 -16.08 -15.00 -17.38
C GLY A 174 -14.81 -14.92 -16.53
N GLY A 175 -14.74 -13.93 -15.64
CA GLY A 175 -13.71 -13.82 -14.61
C GLY A 175 -12.56 -12.91 -15.05
N TYR A 176 -12.46 -11.75 -14.41
CA TYR A 176 -11.38 -10.82 -14.69
C TYR A 176 -10.05 -11.42 -14.23
N ARG A 177 -9.12 -11.60 -15.18
CA ARG A 177 -7.72 -11.93 -14.90
C ARG A 177 -6.90 -10.66 -14.93
N PHE A 178 -6.43 -10.23 -13.78
CA PHE A 178 -5.43 -9.17 -13.68
C PHE A 178 -4.37 -9.55 -12.66
N SER A 179 -3.09 -9.48 -13.05
CA SER A 179 -1.94 -9.79 -12.18
C SER A 179 -1.99 -11.16 -11.50
N GLY A 180 -2.28 -12.23 -12.25
CA GLY A 180 -2.33 -13.60 -11.73
C GLY A 180 -3.56 -13.92 -10.88
N TYR A 181 -4.51 -12.99 -10.75
CA TYR A 181 -5.72 -13.18 -9.96
C TYR A 181 -6.85 -13.75 -10.82
N THR A 182 -7.43 -14.87 -10.37
CA THR A 182 -8.67 -15.42 -10.93
C THR A 182 -9.75 -15.23 -9.89
N LEU A 183 -10.76 -14.41 -10.19
CA LEU A 183 -11.90 -14.22 -9.31
C LEU A 183 -12.84 -15.43 -9.41
N PRO A 184 -13.24 -16.05 -8.28
CA PRO A 184 -14.24 -17.11 -8.29
C PRO A 184 -15.60 -16.55 -8.73
N TYR A 185 -16.33 -17.35 -9.51
CA TYR A 185 -17.65 -17.00 -10.03
C TYR A 185 -18.74 -17.57 -9.09
N PRO A 186 -19.70 -16.77 -8.60
CA PRO A 186 -20.88 -17.32 -7.92
C PRO A 186 -21.72 -18.08 -8.96
N THR A 187 -21.77 -19.41 -8.83
CA THR A 187 -22.34 -20.30 -9.85
C THR A 187 -23.87 -20.43 -9.81
N ASP A 188 -24.57 -19.76 -8.89
CA ASP A 188 -25.99 -19.95 -8.69
C ASP A 188 -26.87 -18.76 -9.15
N ARG A 189 -28.08 -19.10 -9.65
CA ARG A 189 -29.03 -18.15 -10.24
C ARG A 189 -29.75 -17.26 -9.21
N TRP A 190 -29.56 -17.49 -7.91
CA TRP A 190 -30.34 -16.82 -6.87
C TRP A 190 -29.64 -15.56 -6.34
N GLU A 191 -28.31 -15.49 -6.43
CA GLU A 191 -27.51 -14.30 -6.11
C GLU A 191 -27.55 -13.23 -7.22
N ARG A 192 -28.35 -13.45 -8.26
CA ARG A 192 -28.63 -12.50 -9.36
C ARG A 192 -29.38 -11.23 -8.93
N TYR A 193 -29.85 -11.17 -7.69
CA TYR A 193 -30.65 -10.05 -7.15
C TYR A 193 -29.89 -9.21 -6.12
N LEU A 194 -28.66 -9.60 -5.79
CA LEU A 194 -27.78 -8.88 -4.88
C LEU A 194 -26.47 -8.77 -5.63
N ASP A 195 -26.30 -7.74 -6.48
CA ASP A 195 -25.09 -7.51 -7.27
C ASP A 195 -23.85 -7.66 -6.35
N PRO A 196 -23.18 -8.82 -6.34
CA PRO A 196 -22.29 -9.16 -5.28
C PRO A 196 -20.98 -8.46 -5.65
N THR A 197 -20.73 -7.38 -4.93
CA THR A 197 -19.53 -6.60 -5.12
C THR A 197 -18.43 -7.11 -4.22
N MET A 198 -17.21 -7.11 -4.72
CA MET A 198 -16.02 -7.39 -3.93
C MET A 198 -15.10 -6.18 -3.93
N GLY A 199 -14.35 -5.99 -2.84
CA GLY A 199 -13.33 -4.94 -2.80
C GLY A 199 -12.25 -5.23 -3.86
N CYS A 200 -11.85 -4.21 -4.60
CA CYS A 200 -10.81 -4.33 -5.63
C CYS A 200 -9.48 -4.69 -4.97
N PRO A 201 -8.91 -5.89 -5.22
CA PRO A 201 -7.73 -6.39 -4.52
C PRO A 201 -6.50 -5.49 -4.72
N LEU A 202 -6.47 -4.75 -5.83
CA LEU A 202 -5.40 -3.81 -6.18
C LEU A 202 -5.51 -2.50 -5.40
N CYS A 203 -6.73 -2.01 -5.18
CA CYS A 203 -6.97 -0.76 -4.46
C CYS A 203 -6.87 -0.92 -2.96
N ILE A 204 -7.31 -2.07 -2.44
CA ILE A 204 -7.36 -2.31 -0.99
C ILE A 204 -6.14 -3.09 -0.47
N GLY A 205 -5.36 -3.68 -1.37
CA GLY A 205 -4.16 -4.46 -1.03
C GLY A 205 -4.46 -5.80 -0.35
N LEU A 206 -5.70 -6.26 -0.40
CA LEU A 206 -6.06 -7.63 -0.05
C LEU A 206 -5.91 -8.45 -1.33
N GLY A 207 -4.87 -9.28 -1.44
CA GLY A 207 -4.77 -10.25 -2.54
C GLY A 207 -6.06 -11.08 -2.66
N PRO A 208 -6.36 -11.71 -3.81
CA PRO A 208 -7.60 -12.45 -4.00
C PRO A 208 -7.64 -13.59 -2.98
N ARG A 209 -8.58 -13.49 -2.06
CA ARG A 209 -9.00 -14.65 -1.31
C ARG A 209 -10.13 -15.26 -2.11
N PRO A 210 -10.06 -16.55 -2.45
CA PRO A 210 -11.22 -17.21 -3.01
C PRO A 210 -12.31 -17.16 -1.93
N LEU A 211 -13.28 -16.26 -2.10
CA LEU A 211 -14.61 -16.50 -1.57
C LEU A 211 -15.11 -17.71 -2.34
N TYR A 212 -14.90 -18.90 -1.76
CA TYR A 212 -15.36 -20.13 -2.37
C TYR A 212 -16.87 -20.17 -2.20
N TYR A 213 -17.59 -19.51 -3.12
CA TYR A 213 -18.99 -19.83 -3.39
C TYR A 213 -18.98 -21.18 -4.09
N GLY A 214 -18.85 -22.24 -3.31
CA GLY A 214 -18.89 -23.61 -3.84
C GLY A 214 -20.19 -23.83 -4.63
N PRO A 215 -20.20 -24.75 -5.60
CA PRO A 215 -21.45 -25.09 -6.28
C PRO A 215 -22.46 -25.59 -5.24
N ARG A 216 -23.54 -24.82 -5.02
CA ARG A 216 -24.62 -25.23 -4.11
C ARG A 216 -25.22 -26.54 -4.61
N THR A 217 -24.98 -27.64 -3.89
CA THR A 217 -25.87 -28.80 -3.97
C THR A 217 -27.20 -28.41 -3.32
N PRO A 218 -28.38 -28.75 -3.88
CA PRO A 218 -29.70 -28.32 -3.40
C PRO A 218 -30.12 -28.82 -2.00
N GLN A 219 -29.19 -29.31 -1.18
CA GLN A 219 -29.45 -30.12 -0.01
C GLN A 219 -28.66 -29.78 1.25
N ASN A 220 -27.83 -28.74 1.25
CA ASN A 220 -27.26 -28.23 2.49
C ASN A 220 -27.83 -26.86 2.79
N ASP A 221 -28.36 -26.74 4.00
CA ASP A 221 -28.53 -25.50 4.75
C ASP A 221 -27.25 -24.66 4.59
N ARG A 222 -27.32 -23.32 4.72
CA ARG A 222 -26.10 -22.51 4.81
C ARG A 222 -25.24 -23.13 5.90
N ASP A 223 -24.17 -23.84 5.55
CA ASP A 223 -23.23 -24.33 6.53
C ASP A 223 -22.73 -23.08 7.25
N ASP A 224 -22.89 -23.01 8.58
CA ASP A 224 -22.57 -21.82 9.38
C ASP A 224 -21.15 -21.30 9.07
N GLU A 225 -20.26 -22.19 8.64
CA GLU A 225 -18.91 -21.93 8.13
C GLU A 225 -18.86 -20.98 6.91
N GLU A 226 -19.77 -21.10 5.94
CA GLU A 226 -19.84 -20.21 4.77
C GLU A 226 -20.24 -18.79 5.18
N LEU A 227 -21.20 -18.67 6.10
CA LEU A 227 -21.64 -17.38 6.64
C LEU A 227 -20.52 -16.71 7.45
N GLU A 228 -19.81 -17.47 8.28
CA GLU A 228 -18.65 -16.98 9.02
C GLU A 228 -17.52 -16.51 8.09
N MET A 229 -17.29 -17.21 6.97
CA MET A 229 -16.29 -16.80 5.98
C MET A 229 -16.62 -15.46 5.33
N VAL A 230 -17.88 -15.25 4.93
CA VAL A 230 -18.35 -14.00 4.32
C VAL A 230 -18.26 -12.84 5.31
N GLN A 231 -18.74 -13.04 6.55
CA GLN A 231 -18.66 -12.01 7.59
C GLN A 231 -17.21 -11.62 7.92
N ARG A 232 -16.31 -12.61 7.98
CA ARG A 232 -14.88 -12.37 8.17
C ARG A 232 -14.29 -11.57 7.02
N TYR A 233 -14.65 -11.88 5.77
CA TYR A 233 -14.18 -11.11 4.62
C TYR A 233 -14.70 -9.67 4.64
N ASP A 234 -16.00 -9.46 4.90
CA ASP A 234 -16.56 -8.12 5.00
C ASP A 234 -15.89 -7.30 6.10
N TYR A 235 -15.57 -7.93 7.24
CA TYR A 235 -14.80 -7.31 8.32
C TYR A 235 -13.38 -6.92 7.88
N GLU A 236 -12.66 -7.83 7.23
CA GLU A 236 -11.30 -7.56 6.71
C GLU A 236 -11.30 -6.44 5.66
N VAL A 237 -12.25 -6.44 4.73
CA VAL A 237 -12.40 -5.38 3.72
C VAL A 237 -12.68 -4.06 4.41
N ARG A 238 -13.59 -4.05 5.39
CA ARG A 238 -13.91 -2.85 6.16
C ARG A 238 -12.68 -2.31 6.89
N GLU A 239 -11.95 -3.15 7.61
CA GLU A 239 -10.71 -2.73 8.29
C GLU A 239 -9.71 -2.12 7.31
N ARG A 240 -9.57 -2.68 6.11
CA ARG A 240 -8.68 -2.11 5.08
C ARG A 240 -9.16 -0.80 4.50
N PHE A 241 -10.46 -0.63 4.28
CA PHE A 241 -11.01 0.67 3.88
C PHE A 241 -10.74 1.73 4.96
N GLU A 242 -11.00 1.40 6.23
CA GLU A 242 -10.73 2.29 7.36
C GLU A 242 -9.23 2.63 7.48
N GLU A 243 -8.35 1.64 7.34
CA GLU A 243 -6.89 1.82 7.38
C GLU A 243 -6.37 2.72 6.25
N LEU A 244 -6.92 2.57 5.05
CA LEU A 244 -6.56 3.37 3.87
C LEU A 244 -7.27 4.74 3.84
N GLY A 245 -8.17 5.01 4.78
CA GLY A 245 -8.95 6.25 4.85
C GLY A 245 -10.03 6.37 3.79
N TYR A 246 -10.51 5.25 3.24
CA TYR A 246 -11.61 5.21 2.29
C TYR A 246 -12.96 5.12 3.00
N ASP A 247 -13.99 5.70 2.38
CA ASP A 247 -15.36 5.52 2.84
C ASP A 247 -15.80 4.07 2.58
N TRP A 248 -16.16 3.36 3.66
CA TRP A 248 -16.71 2.02 3.55
C TRP A 248 -18.23 2.08 3.30
N VAL A 249 -18.66 1.44 2.21
CA VAL A 249 -20.06 1.16 1.92
C VAL A 249 -20.20 -0.36 1.88
N PRO A 250 -21.15 -0.97 2.62
CA PRO A 250 -21.29 -2.42 2.60
C PRO A 250 -21.58 -2.94 1.19
N SER A 251 -20.97 -4.08 0.84
CA SER A 251 -20.99 -4.71 -0.49
C SER A 251 -22.41 -4.94 -1.05
N TYR A 252 -23.39 -5.22 -0.18
CA TYR A 252 -24.79 -5.46 -0.56
C TYR A 252 -25.63 -4.20 -0.85
N PHE A 253 -25.06 -3.00 -0.69
CA PHE A 253 -25.75 -1.72 -0.93
C PHE A 253 -25.31 -1.00 -2.22
N TYR A 254 -24.36 -1.55 -2.98
CA TYR A 254 -23.93 -0.98 -4.25
C TYR A 254 -24.95 -1.31 -5.37
N ASN A 255 -26.19 -0.85 -5.22
CA ASN A 255 -27.13 -0.79 -6.32
C ASN A 255 -26.73 0.41 -7.18
N GLY A 256 -26.15 0.14 -8.34
CA GLY A 256 -25.88 1.16 -9.35
C GLY A 256 -27.16 1.95 -9.67
N TYR A 257 -27.08 3.27 -9.49
CA TYR A 257 -27.98 4.21 -10.17
C TYR A 257 -27.29 4.70 -11.44
#